data_AF-A0A395MEK8-F1
#
_entry.id   AF-A0A395MEK8-F1
#
_cell.length_a   1.000
_cell.length_b   1.000
_cell.length_c   1.000
_cell.angle_alpha   90.00
_cell.angle_beta   90.00
_cell.angle_gamma   90.00
#
_symmetry.space_group_name_H-M   'P 1'
#
loop_
_entity.id
_entity.type
_entity.pdbx_description
1 polymer ?
#
loop_
_entity_poly.entity_id
_entity_poly.type
_entity_poly.pdbx_seq_one_letter_code
_entity_poly.pdbx_strand_id
1 'polypeptide(L)'
;MRFDTTALFALLATTCAADSMTVNTRCTATNCNKKDARFFTDAGSYAVSGEDGCRGTGVPGMTDFCIDWSRGRGHFKYSHQSSKRCMLMRSEVVYGCDWHQCRRSEWAEVPCNWRLANPGADTTLATVSAPAAAVTEEAMT
;
A
#
# COMPACT_ATOMS: atom_id res chain seq x y z
N MET A 1 13.37 -37.39 -40.62
CA MET A 1 13.85 -36.88 -39.32
C MET A 1 12.95 -35.72 -38.93
N ARG A 2 11.99 -35.95 -38.04
CA ARG A 2 11.14 -34.90 -37.45
C ARG A 2 11.73 -34.60 -36.09
N PHE A 3 12.31 -33.43 -35.92
CA PHE A 3 12.72 -32.93 -34.62
C PHE A 3 11.57 -32.08 -34.10
N ASP A 4 10.68 -32.71 -33.34
CA ASP A 4 9.65 -32.02 -32.56
C ASP A 4 10.34 -31.34 -31.36
N THR A 5 10.80 -30.11 -31.55
CA THR A 5 11.34 -29.29 -30.46
C THR A 5 10.18 -28.54 -29.79
N THR A 6 9.60 -29.16 -28.76
CA THR A 6 8.74 -28.49 -27.78
C THR A 6 9.51 -27.33 -27.15
N ALA A 7 9.20 -26.10 -27.56
CA ALA A 7 9.76 -24.89 -26.97
C ALA A 7 9.15 -24.69 -25.57
N LEU A 8 9.91 -25.06 -24.54
CA LEU A 8 9.62 -24.72 -23.15
C LEU A 8 9.77 -23.21 -22.97
N PHE A 9 8.65 -22.47 -23.04
CA PHE A 9 8.58 -21.09 -22.59
C PHE A 9 8.66 -21.05 -21.06
N ALA A 10 9.88 -20.94 -20.52
CA ALA A 10 10.08 -20.56 -19.14
C ALA A 10 9.62 -19.11 -18.97
N LEU A 11 8.39 -18.91 -18.50
CA LEU A 11 7.92 -17.62 -18.00
C LEU A 11 8.80 -17.26 -16.80
N LEU A 12 9.76 -16.35 -16.99
CA LEU A 12 10.37 -15.66 -15.87
C LEU A 12 9.24 -14.88 -15.19
N ALA A 13 8.70 -15.44 -14.11
CA ALA A 13 7.92 -14.68 -13.16
C ALA A 13 8.90 -13.71 -12.49
N THR A 14 9.15 -12.58 -13.15
CA THR A 14 9.79 -11.44 -12.52
C THR A 14 8.85 -11.05 -11.40
N THR A 15 9.16 -11.47 -10.17
CA THR A 15 8.55 -10.90 -8.98
C THR A 15 9.01 -9.44 -8.99
N CYS A 16 8.25 -8.56 -9.62
CA CYS A 16 8.43 -7.13 -9.43
C CYS A 16 8.34 -6.94 -7.92
N ALA A 17 9.46 -6.67 -7.26
CA ALA A 17 9.45 -6.25 -5.87
C ALA A 17 8.66 -4.94 -5.85
N ALA A 18 7.37 -5.07 -5.55
CA ALA A 18 6.46 -3.95 -5.46
C ALA A 18 6.85 -3.22 -4.18
N ASP A 19 7.29 -1.96 -4.32
CA ASP A 19 7.60 -1.16 -3.14
C ASP A 19 6.29 -0.94 -2.35
N SER A 20 6.40 -0.92 -1.04
CA SER A 20 5.24 -0.76 -0.17
C SER A 20 5.53 0.24 0.93
N MET A 21 4.47 0.71 1.58
CA MET A 21 4.61 1.64 2.69
C MET A 21 3.56 1.39 3.75
N THR A 22 3.98 1.44 5.00
CA THR A 22 3.07 1.50 6.14
C THR A 22 3.08 2.91 6.72
N VAL A 23 1.92 3.48 7.02
CA VAL A 23 1.83 4.74 7.76
C VAL A 23 1.08 4.53 9.06
N ASN A 24 1.70 4.87 10.18
CA ASN A 24 1.06 4.92 11.48
C ASN A 24 0.59 6.35 11.74
N THR A 25 -0.72 6.52 11.78
CA THR A 25 -1.38 7.79 12.09
C THR A 25 -1.73 7.82 13.57
N ARG A 26 -1.34 8.89 14.27
CA ARG A 26 -1.74 9.15 15.66
C ARG A 26 -2.62 10.39 15.69
N CYS A 27 -3.87 10.23 16.12
CA CYS A 27 -4.84 11.31 16.21
C CYS A 27 -5.10 11.73 17.66
N THR A 28 -5.05 13.04 17.90
CA THR A 28 -5.64 13.72 19.06
C THR A 28 -7.04 14.22 18.70
N ALA A 29 -7.72 14.88 19.63
CA ALA A 29 -9.05 15.45 19.39
C ALA A 29 -9.11 16.48 18.23
N THR A 30 -7.98 17.10 17.88
CA THR A 30 -7.94 18.20 16.89
C THR A 30 -6.98 17.98 15.73
N ASN A 31 -6.10 16.96 15.78
CA ASN A 31 -5.08 16.77 14.76
C ASN A 31 -4.70 15.28 14.60
N CYS A 32 -4.30 14.88 13.39
CA CYS A 32 -3.80 13.55 13.06
C CYS A 32 -2.40 13.62 12.44
N ASN A 33 -1.39 13.22 13.22
CA ASN A 33 0.01 13.16 12.79
C ASN A 33 0.26 11.87 12.00
N LYS A 34 0.88 12.01 10.82
CA LYS A 34 1.19 10.92 9.87
C LYS A 34 2.69 10.83 9.52
N LYS A 35 3.56 11.42 10.36
CA LYS A 35 5.01 11.47 10.14
C LYS A 35 5.68 10.10 10.29
N ASP A 36 5.09 9.18 11.05
CA ASP A 36 5.61 7.84 11.27
C ASP A 36 5.23 6.92 10.10
N ALA A 37 6.02 6.93 9.03
CA ALA A 37 5.89 5.97 7.94
C ALA A 37 7.18 5.18 7.69
N ARG A 38 6.99 3.94 7.23
CA ARG A 38 8.07 3.04 6.83
C ARG A 38 7.87 2.68 5.36
N PHE A 39 8.85 3.00 4.52
CA PHE A 39 8.90 2.63 3.12
C PHE A 39 9.73 1.37 2.97
N PHE A 40 9.23 0.38 2.22
CA PHE A 40 9.87 -0.91 2.01
C PHE A 40 10.22 -1.07 0.53
N THR A 41 11.45 -1.45 0.28
CA THR A 41 12.01 -1.75 -1.04
C THR A 41 12.66 -3.13 -1.03
N ASP A 42 13.11 -3.59 -2.18
CA ASP A 42 14.00 -4.75 -2.30
C ASP A 42 15.30 -4.61 -1.50
N ALA A 43 15.86 -3.40 -1.44
CA ALA A 43 17.10 -3.09 -0.75
C ALA A 43 16.98 -2.91 0.78
N GLY A 44 15.77 -2.71 1.31
CA GLY A 44 15.57 -2.54 2.75
C GLY A 44 14.33 -1.76 3.14
N SER A 45 14.38 -1.14 4.32
CA SER A 45 13.28 -0.29 4.80
C SER A 45 13.79 1.02 5.39
N TYR A 46 13.03 2.09 5.15
CA TYR A 46 13.45 3.46 5.41
C TYR A 46 12.34 4.21 6.14
N ALA A 47 12.72 5.05 7.11
CA ALA A 47 11.79 5.98 7.71
C ALA A 47 11.50 7.11 6.72
N VAL A 48 10.22 7.38 6.47
CA VAL A 48 9.75 8.48 5.61
C VAL A 48 8.60 9.20 6.33
N SER A 49 8.29 10.43 5.93
CA SER A 49 7.09 11.11 6.41
C SER A 49 5.91 10.74 5.52
N GLY A 50 4.85 10.20 6.11
CA GLY A 50 3.57 9.91 5.44
C GLY A 50 2.59 11.08 5.46
N GLU A 51 3.00 12.33 5.75
CA GLU A 51 2.11 13.50 5.70
C GLU A 51 1.59 13.80 4.27
N ASP A 52 0.66 14.74 4.12
CA ASP A 52 0.14 15.12 2.80
C ASP A 52 1.09 16.08 2.04
N GLY A 53 1.22 15.91 0.72
CA GLY A 53 2.10 16.70 -0.15
C GLY A 53 3.42 16.01 -0.53
N CYS A 54 4.29 16.78 -1.20
CA CYS A 54 5.58 16.33 -1.74
C CYS A 54 6.75 16.71 -0.84
N ARG A 55 7.76 15.83 -0.73
CA ARG A 55 8.97 16.07 0.07
C ARG A 55 10.13 15.16 -0.32
N GLY A 56 11.32 15.50 0.17
CA GLY A 56 12.47 14.61 0.12
C GLY A 56 12.37 13.48 1.15
N THR A 57 13.12 12.40 0.90
CA THR A 57 13.23 11.26 1.81
C THR A 57 14.70 10.89 2.01
N GLY A 58 14.98 10.05 3.01
CA GLY A 58 16.29 9.42 3.17
C GLY A 58 16.46 8.14 2.34
N VAL A 59 15.53 7.83 1.43
CA VAL A 59 15.60 6.63 0.60
C VAL A 59 16.67 6.85 -0.49
N PRO A 60 17.71 6.00 -0.59
CA PRO A 60 18.79 6.18 -1.55
C PRO A 60 18.28 6.30 -2.99
N GLY A 61 18.68 7.37 -3.66
CA GLY A 61 18.33 7.62 -5.07
C GLY A 61 16.87 8.02 -5.31
N MET A 62 16.02 8.15 -4.28
CA MET A 62 14.66 8.66 -4.45
C MET A 62 14.69 10.18 -4.61
N THR A 63 14.20 10.68 -5.74
CA THR A 63 14.21 12.11 -6.08
C THR A 63 12.86 12.77 -5.84
N ASP A 64 11.77 12.02 -5.99
CA ASP A 64 10.42 12.50 -5.74
C ASP A 64 9.69 11.54 -4.81
N PHE A 65 8.93 12.10 -3.86
CA PHE A 65 8.02 11.37 -2.98
C PHE A 65 6.86 12.28 -2.58
N CYS A 66 5.64 11.91 -2.95
CA CYS A 66 4.43 12.68 -2.68
C CYS A 66 3.28 11.80 -2.26
N ILE A 67 2.54 12.22 -1.24
CA ILE A 67 1.31 11.55 -0.76
C ILE A 67 0.13 12.51 -0.94
N ASP A 68 -1.00 11.96 -1.39
CA ASP A 68 -2.30 12.62 -1.52
C ASP A 68 -3.33 11.80 -0.74
N TRP A 69 -3.52 12.17 0.53
CA TRP A 69 -4.44 11.51 1.46
C TRP A 69 -5.88 11.67 1.04
N SER A 70 -6.24 12.82 0.47
CA SER A 70 -7.61 13.10 0.03
C SER A 70 -8.11 12.07 -0.99
N ARG A 71 -7.18 11.41 -1.70
CA ARG A 71 -7.47 10.41 -2.72
C ARG A 71 -6.79 9.06 -2.47
N GLY A 72 -6.20 8.86 -1.29
CA GLY A 72 -5.52 7.61 -0.93
C GLY A 72 -4.45 7.17 -1.93
N ARG A 73 -3.69 8.10 -2.52
CA ARG A 73 -2.71 7.81 -3.59
C ARG A 73 -1.38 8.51 -3.32
N GLY A 74 -0.28 7.91 -3.76
CA GLY A 74 1.06 8.46 -3.59
C GLY A 74 1.96 8.13 -4.77
N HIS A 75 2.97 8.93 -5.05
CA HIS A 75 3.95 8.58 -6.08
C HIS A 75 5.36 8.84 -5.61
N PHE A 76 6.29 8.13 -6.22
CA PHE A 76 7.70 8.28 -5.99
C PHE A 76 8.46 8.07 -7.30
N LYS A 77 9.69 8.56 -7.34
CA LYS A 77 10.59 8.40 -8.48
C LYS A 77 12.01 8.24 -7.99
N TYR A 78 12.74 7.31 -8.59
CA TYR A 78 14.18 7.21 -8.40
C TYR A 78 14.94 7.95 -9.51
N SER A 79 16.13 8.44 -9.20
CA SER A 79 16.99 9.20 -10.10
C SER A 79 17.33 8.44 -11.40
N HIS A 80 17.43 7.12 -11.32
CA HIS A 80 17.72 6.24 -12.46
C HIS A 80 16.47 5.87 -13.28
N GLN A 81 15.27 6.28 -12.86
CA GLN A 81 14.01 5.98 -13.53
C GLN A 81 13.56 7.19 -14.36
N SER A 82 13.07 6.94 -15.57
CA SER A 82 12.52 7.99 -16.43
C SER A 82 11.10 8.39 -16.03
N SER A 83 10.33 7.45 -15.49
CA SER A 83 8.93 7.63 -15.07
C SER A 83 8.76 7.52 -13.55
N LYS A 84 7.67 8.11 -13.05
CA LYS A 84 7.23 7.92 -11.68
C LYS A 84 6.55 6.57 -11.49
N ARG A 85 6.64 6.03 -10.28
CA ARG A 85 5.90 4.88 -9.78
C ARG A 85 4.80 5.36 -8.85
N CYS A 86 3.71 4.62 -8.77
CA CYS A 86 2.51 5.03 -8.05
C CYS A 86 2.16 3.99 -6.99
N MET A 87 1.55 4.43 -5.91
CA MET A 87 0.99 3.58 -4.87
C MET A 87 -0.42 4.01 -4.54
N LEU A 88 -1.18 3.06 -4.01
CA LEU A 88 -2.51 3.28 -3.47
C LEU A 88 -2.58 2.74 -2.05
N MET A 89 -3.31 3.45 -1.21
CA MET A 89 -3.73 2.95 0.09
C MET A 89 -4.67 1.77 -0.15
N ARG A 90 -4.30 0.61 0.41
CA ARG A 90 -5.03 -0.66 0.27
C ARG A 90 -5.97 -0.91 1.44
N SER A 91 -5.54 -0.53 2.63
CA SER A 91 -6.34 -0.66 3.84
C SER A 91 -5.95 0.40 4.85
N GLU A 92 -6.88 0.69 5.75
CA GLU A 92 -6.63 1.42 6.98
C GLU A 92 -7.34 0.68 8.11
N VAL A 93 -6.60 0.36 9.16
CA VAL A 93 -7.14 -0.28 10.36
C VAL A 93 -6.96 0.64 11.55
N VAL A 94 -8.02 0.79 12.35
CA VAL A 94 -7.95 1.49 13.64
C VAL A 94 -7.48 0.49 14.67
N TYR A 95 -6.53 0.90 15.50
CA TYR A 95 -6.09 0.10 16.64
C TYR A 95 -6.02 0.98 17.89
N GLY A 96 -6.27 0.36 19.05
CA GLY A 96 -6.21 1.06 20.33
C GLY A 96 -4.79 1.50 20.66
N CYS A 97 -4.61 2.77 21.01
CA CYS A 97 -3.36 3.29 21.56
C CYS A 97 -3.69 4.37 22.61
N ASP A 98 -3.45 4.08 23.89
CA ASP A 98 -3.65 5.01 25.03
C ASP A 98 -4.80 6.03 24.86
N TRP A 99 -4.54 7.32 25.15
CA TRP A 99 -5.50 8.44 25.05
C TRP A 99 -5.69 8.97 23.61
N HIS A 100 -5.36 8.17 22.59
CA HIS A 100 -5.33 8.57 21.19
C HIS A 100 -6.10 7.58 20.30
N GLN A 101 -6.54 8.07 19.13
CA GLN A 101 -6.98 7.17 18.07
C GLN A 101 -5.81 6.89 17.15
N CYS A 102 -5.30 5.65 17.16
CA CYS A 102 -4.27 5.24 16.21
C CYS A 102 -4.87 4.52 15.02
N ARG A 103 -4.28 4.76 13.86
CA ARG A 103 -4.58 4.05 12.63
C ARG A 103 -3.30 3.56 11.99
N ARG A 104 -3.35 2.42 11.33
CA ARG A 104 -2.30 1.93 10.45
C ARG A 104 -2.89 1.81 9.06
N SER A 105 -2.25 2.44 8.09
CA SER A 105 -2.59 2.27 6.68
C SER A 105 -1.49 1.53 5.94
N GLU A 106 -1.91 0.64 5.05
CA GLU A 106 -1.05 -0.15 4.17
C GLU A 106 -1.15 0.41 2.76
N TRP A 107 -0.01 0.66 2.14
CA TRP A 107 0.12 1.22 0.80
C TRP A 107 0.93 0.27 -0.05
N ALA A 108 0.45 0.00 -1.26
CA ALA A 108 1.13 -0.88 -2.18
C ALA A 108 1.31 -0.18 -3.53
N GLU A 109 2.45 -0.43 -4.16
CA GLU A 109 2.67 0.00 -5.52
C GLU A 109 1.62 -0.55 -6.48
N VAL A 110 1.22 0.29 -7.43
CA VAL A 110 0.28 -0.01 -8.50
C VAL A 110 0.76 0.64 -9.80
N PRO A 111 0.28 0.16 -10.96
CA PRO A 111 0.43 0.90 -12.20
C PRO A 111 -0.07 2.35 -12.05
N CYS A 112 0.65 3.32 -12.62
CA CYS A 112 0.27 4.73 -12.62
C CYS A 112 -0.90 5.01 -13.57
N ASN A 113 -2.08 4.53 -13.22
CA ASN A 113 -3.30 4.66 -14.03
C ASN A 113 -4.32 5.62 -13.44
N TRP A 114 -3.95 6.50 -12.50
CA TRP A 114 -4.88 7.40 -11.77
C TRP A 114 -5.78 8.30 -12.64
N ARG A 115 -5.50 8.42 -13.94
CA ARG A 115 -6.33 9.16 -14.91
C ARG A 115 -7.41 8.29 -15.56
N LEU A 116 -7.26 6.97 -15.51
CA LEU A 116 -8.29 6.01 -15.88
C LEU A 116 -9.14 5.84 -14.60
N ALA A 117 -10.42 6.17 -14.66
CA ALA A 117 -11.33 6.05 -13.52
C ALA A 117 -11.13 4.69 -12.85
N ASN A 118 -10.69 4.69 -11.59
CA ASN A 118 -10.27 3.50 -10.88
C ASN A 118 -11.55 2.69 -10.57
N PRO A 119 -11.82 1.52 -11.19
CA PRO A 119 -13.06 0.77 -10.94
C PRO A 119 -13.05 0.05 -9.57
N GLY A 120 -12.28 0.55 -8.60
CA GLY A 120 -12.15 -0.04 -7.26
C GLY A 120 -11.70 0.93 -6.17
N ALA A 121 -11.65 2.23 -6.43
CA ALA A 121 -11.43 3.21 -5.35
C ALA A 121 -12.66 3.40 -4.46
N ASP A 122 -13.83 2.88 -4.87
CA ASP A 122 -15.10 3.07 -4.18
C ASP A 122 -15.59 1.86 -3.36
N THR A 123 -14.84 0.74 -3.28
CA THR A 123 -15.44 -0.49 -2.72
C THR A 123 -14.62 -1.27 -1.69
N THR A 124 -13.40 -0.90 -1.32
CA THR A 124 -12.68 -1.66 -0.27
C THR A 124 -11.79 -0.82 0.63
N LEU A 125 -12.38 0.14 1.34
CA LEU A 125 -12.06 0.32 2.76
C LEU A 125 -12.95 -0.65 3.53
N ALA A 126 -12.74 -1.95 3.32
CA ALA A 126 -13.43 -2.97 4.09
C ALA A 126 -12.89 -2.87 5.52
N THR A 127 -13.66 -2.22 6.38
CA THR A 127 -13.56 -2.41 7.83
C THR A 127 -13.73 -3.91 8.05
N VAL A 128 -12.63 -4.62 8.29
CA VAL A 128 -12.69 -6.01 8.75
C VAL A 128 -13.15 -5.95 10.21
N SER A 129 -14.46 -5.80 10.40
CA SER A 129 -15.10 -6.15 11.66
C SER A 129 -15.08 -7.67 11.76
N ALA A 130 -14.59 -8.17 12.89
CA ALA A 130 -14.42 -9.58 13.21
C ALA A 130 -15.69 -10.42 12.92
N PRO A 131 -15.56 -11.73 12.64
CA PRO A 131 -16.71 -12.54 12.27
C PRO A 131 -17.66 -12.68 13.46
N ALA A 132 -18.94 -12.39 13.22
CA ALA A 132 -20.02 -12.84 14.08
C ALA A 132 -20.01 -14.38 14.10
N ALA A 133 -20.02 -14.95 15.30
CA ALA A 133 -20.19 -16.37 15.52
C ALA A 133 -21.55 -16.83 14.97
N ALA A 134 -21.55 -17.89 14.16
CA ALA A 134 -22.77 -18.62 13.80
C ALA A 134 -22.44 -20.10 13.55
N VAL A 135 -22.77 -20.97 14.51
CA VAL A 135 -23.22 -22.37 14.31
C VAL A 135 -23.79 -22.83 15.66
N THR A 136 -25.05 -23.27 15.82
CA THR A 136 -25.67 -24.44 15.19
C THR A 136 -27.20 -24.41 15.41
N GLU A 137 -27.96 -24.89 14.41
CA GLU A 137 -29.39 -25.24 14.49
C GLU A 137 -29.54 -26.77 14.33
N GLU A 138 -30.31 -27.36 15.26
CA GLU A 138 -31.10 -28.61 15.30
C GLU A 138 -30.56 -29.99 14.85
N ALA A 139 -30.73 -30.97 15.76
CA ALA A 139 -31.12 -32.35 15.42
C ALA A 139 -31.96 -32.99 16.56
N MET A 140 -33.27 -32.97 16.34
CA MET A 140 -34.32 -33.94 16.68
C MET A 140 -33.91 -35.22 17.45
N THR A 141 -34.60 -35.50 18.57
CA THR A 141 -34.99 -36.86 18.98
C THR A 141 -36.32 -36.80 19.72
#